data_AF-A0A917CLM8-F1
#
_entry.id   AF-A0A917CLM8-F1
#
_cell.length_a   1.000
_cell.length_b   1.000
_cell.length_c   1.000
_cell.angle_alpha   90.00
_cell.angle_beta   90.00
_cell.angle_gamma   90.00
#
_symmetry.space_group_name_H-M   'P 1'
#
loop_
_entity.id
_entity.type
_entity.pdbx_description
1 polymer ?
#
loop_
_entity_poly.entity_id
_entity_poly.type
_entity_poly.pdbx_seq_one_letter_code
_entity_poly.pdbx_strand_id
1 'polypeptide(L)' 'MGISVTQLVIILVVVALIFGTKKLRNIGGDLGGAIKGFKKSMQDDEPDELTNQKTEQTESSREAKKEK' A
#
# COMPACT_ATOMS: atom_id res chain seq x y z
N MET A 1 9.24 -30.38 4.88
CA MET A 1 7.93 -29.68 4.88
C MET A 1 8.21 -28.20 5.07
N GLY A 2 8.45 -27.48 3.98
CA GLY A 2 8.75 -26.05 4.02
C GLY A 2 7.48 -25.20 4.09
N ILE A 3 7.63 -23.92 4.40
CA ILE A 3 6.52 -22.97 4.36
C ILE A 3 6.08 -22.81 2.90
N SER A 4 4.92 -23.35 2.56
CA SER A 4 4.34 -23.21 1.24
C SER A 4 3.63 -21.87 1.08
N VAL A 5 3.59 -21.34 -0.15
CA VAL A 5 2.85 -20.11 -0.47
C VAL A 5 1.38 -20.23 -0.02
N THR A 6 0.78 -21.41 -0.17
CA THR A 6 -0.58 -21.72 0.28
C THR A 6 -0.75 -21.53 1.79
N GLN A 7 0.22 -21.94 2.60
CA GLN A 7 0.18 -21.71 4.05
C GLN A 7 0.28 -20.23 4.42
N LEU A 8 1.13 -19.46 3.73
CA LEU A 8 1.23 -18.01 3.97
C LEU A 8 -0.10 -17.30 3.68
N VAL A 9 -0.80 -17.68 2.61
CA VAL A 9 -2.12 -17.11 2.29
C VAL A 9 -3.15 -17.44 3.36
N ILE A 10 -3.19 -18.68 3.86
CA ILE A 10 -4.11 -19.08 4.93
C ILE A 10 -3.85 -18.27 6.21
N ILE A 11 -2.59 -18.11 6.59
CA ILE A 11 -2.21 -17.31 7.77
C ILE A 11 -2.61 -15.85 7.59
N LEU A 12 -2.38 -15.27 6.41
CA LEU A 12 -2.79 -13.89 6.09
C LEU A 12 -4.29 -13.72 6.28
N VAL A 13 -5.10 -14.64 5.77
CA VAL A 13 -6.57 -14.57 5.91
C VAL A 13 -6.99 -14.56 7.39
N VAL A 14 -6.40 -15.42 8.21
CA VAL A 14 -6.70 -15.47 9.66
C VAL A 14 -6.31 -14.15 10.34
N VAL A 15 -5.12 -13.62 10.06
CA VAL A 15 -4.66 -12.33 10.60
C VAL A 15 -5.59 -11.20 10.16
N ALA A 16 -6.00 -11.18 8.89
CA ALA A 16 -6.91 -10.16 8.36
C ALA A 16 -8.29 -10.21 9.02
N LEU A 17 -8.78 -11.41 9.40
CA LEU A 17 -10.04 -11.56 10.14
C LEU A 17 -9.91 -11.08 11.59
N ILE A 18 -8.80 -11.34 12.27
CA ILE A 18 -8.56 -10.89 13.66
C ILE A 18 -8.40 -9.37 13.74
N PHE A 19 -7.57 -8.80 12.87
CA PHE A 19 -7.26 -7.37 12.90
C PHE A 19 -8.28 -6.51 12.13
N GLY A 20 -9.08 -7.14 11.26
CA GLY A 20 -9.97 -6.48 10.33
C GLY A 20 -9.23 -5.78 9.18
N THR A 21 -9.83 -5.80 7.99
CA THR A 21 -9.25 -5.19 6.78
C THR A 21 -9.08 -3.67 6.88
N LYS A 22 -9.90 -3.00 7.71
CA LYS A 22 -9.87 -1.54 7.88
C LYS A 22 -8.60 -1.07 8.59
N LYS A 23 -8.16 -1.78 9.63
CA LYS A 23 -6.92 -1.47 10.36
C LYS A 23 -5.69 -1.82 9.54
N LEU A 24 -5.74 -2.97 8.87
CA LEU A 24 -4.69 -3.45 7.98
C LEU A 24 -4.48 -2.51 6.77
N ARG A 25 -5.56 -1.92 6.23
CA ARG A 25 -5.48 -0.92 5.15
C ARG A 25 -4.87 0.41 5.61
N ASN A 26 -5.23 0.87 6.82
CA ASN A 26 -4.69 2.13 7.34
C ASN A 26 -3.17 2.00 7.56
N ILE A 27 -2.73 0.96 8.26
CA ILE A 27 -1.31 0.70 8.53
C ILE A 27 -0.56 0.30 7.25
N GLY A 28 -1.21 -0.48 6.38
CA GLY A 28 -0.64 -0.91 5.10
C GLY A 28 -0.45 0.23 4.10
N GLY A 29 -1.28 1.27 4.15
CA GLY A 29 -1.09 2.48 3.35
C GLY A 29 0.19 3.24 3.75
N ASP A 30 0.38 3.45 5.05
CA ASP A 30 1.54 4.17 5.60
C ASP A 30 2.85 3.37 5.36
N LEU A 31 2.86 2.09 5.72
CA LEU A 31 4.01 1.22 5.51
C LEU A 31 4.28 0.95 4.03
N GLY A 32 3.22 0.78 3.23
CA GLY A 32 3.33 0.57 1.79
C GLY A 32 3.89 1.79 1.07
N GLY A 33 3.50 3.00 1.48
CA GLY A 33 4.07 4.26 0.98
C GLY A 33 5.57 4.38 1.26
N ALA A 34 5.98 4.09 2.50
CA ALA A 34 7.39 4.11 2.89
C ALA A 34 8.23 3.09 2.11
N ILE A 35 7.75 1.85 1.98
CA ILE A 35 8.43 0.79 1.23
C ILE A 35 8.49 1.12 -0.28
N LYS A 36 7.44 1.74 -0.84
CA LYS A 36 7.43 2.17 -2.25
C LYS A 36 8.48 3.24 -2.53
N GLY A 37 8.62 4.22 -1.63
CA GLY A 37 9.69 5.23 -1.71
C GLY A 37 11.07 4.61 -1.60
N PHE A 38 11.27 3.71 -0.63
CA PHE A 38 12.53 2.98 -0.45
C PHE A 38 12.91 2.14 -1.67
N LYS A 39 11.96 1.37 -2.23
CA LYS A 39 12.17 0.57 -3.44
C LYS A 39 12.45 1.45 -4.66
N LYS A 40 11.86 2.64 -4.75
CA LYS A 40 12.12 3.60 -5.84
C LYS A 40 13.55 4.13 -5.74
N SER A 41 13.98 4.58 -4.57
CA SER A 41 15.35 5.07 -4.35
C SER A 41 16.41 3.99 -4.57
N MET A 42 16.14 2.73 -4.19
CA MET A 42 17.05 1.60 -4.47
C MET A 42 17.11 1.21 -5.96
N GLN A 43 16.07 1.50 -6.74
CA GLN A 43 16.08 1.25 -8.18
C GLN A 43 16.69 2.42 -8.97
N ASP A 44 16.65 3.66 -8.47
CA ASP A 44 17.29 4.81 -9.13
C ASP A 44 18.83 4.69 -9.21
N ASP A 45 19.44 3.76 -8.46
CA ASP A 45 20.87 3.39 -8.59
C ASP A 45 21.15 2.40 -9.75
N GLU A 46 20.12 1.83 -10.39
CA GLU A 46 20.21 1.05 -11.64
C GLU A 46 19.51 1.81 -12.79
N PRO A 47 20.16 2.03 -13.94
CA PRO A 47 19.53 2.73 -15.05
C PRO A 47 18.51 1.82 -15.74
N ASP A 48 17.25 1.86 -15.33
CA ASP A 48 16.14 1.41 -16.15
C ASP A 48 14.89 2.30 -15.97
N GLU A 49 14.42 2.83 -17.10
CA GLU A 49 13.29 3.74 -17.18
C GLU A 49 11.97 3.03 -16.81
N LEU A 50 10.96 3.83 -16.44
CA LEU A 50 9.53 3.52 -16.25
C LEU A 50 9.03 3.37 -14.79
N THR A 51 8.64 4.50 -14.17
CA THR A 51 7.32 4.60 -13.50
C THR A 51 7.01 6.04 -13.11
N ASN A 52 6.31 6.71 -14.03
CA ASN A 52 5.62 7.98 -13.82
C ASN A 52 4.22 7.73 -13.22
N GLN A 53 3.80 8.65 -12.36
CA GLN A 53 2.42 8.90 -11.86
C GLN A 53 1.61 7.77 -11.22
N LYS A 54 1.29 7.96 -9.92
CA LYS A 54 -0.09 7.97 -9.36
C LYS A 54 -0.03 8.01 -7.83
N THR A 55 0.05 9.21 -7.24
CA THR A 55 -0.44 9.50 -5.88
C THR A 55 -0.66 11.02 -5.72
N GLU A 56 -1.59 11.64 -6.46
CA GLU A 56 -2.03 13.03 -6.20
C GLU A 56 -3.56 13.21 -6.22
N GLN A 57 -4.33 12.14 -6.09
CA GLN A 57 -5.80 12.26 -6.10
C GLN A 57 -6.42 11.62 -4.87
N THR A 58 -6.34 12.29 -3.72
CA THR A 58 -7.32 12.06 -2.62
C THR A 58 -7.64 13.33 -1.79
N GLU A 59 -6.86 14.42 -1.85
CA GLU A 59 -7.13 15.58 -0.97
C GLU A 59 -7.85 16.79 -1.60
N SER A 60 -8.26 16.77 -2.87
CA SER A 60 -9.09 17.84 -3.47
C SER A 60 -10.58 17.46 -3.59
N SER A 61 -11.18 16.95 -2.51
CA SER A 61 -12.64 16.71 -2.46
C SER A 61 -13.28 17.09 -1.11
N ARG A 62 -12.68 18.03 -0.36
CA ARG A 62 -13.29 18.60 0.85
C ARG A 62 -13.75 20.07 0.75
N GLU A 63 -13.51 20.77 -0.37
CA GLU A 63 -13.99 22.14 -0.58
C GLU A 63 -14.75 22.29 -1.91
N ALA A 64 -16.01 21.84 -1.98
CA ALA A 64 -16.98 22.32 -2.99
C ALA A 64 -18.43 21.87 -2.72
N LYS A 65 -18.87 21.73 -1.46
CA LYS A 65 -20.30 21.57 -1.16
C LYS A 65 -20.71 22.12 0.21
N LYS A 66 -20.52 23.43 0.41
CA LYS A 66 -21.32 24.21 1.37
C LYS A 66 -21.34 25.71 1.02
N GLU A 67 -21.73 26.03 -0.21
CA GLU A 67 -22.38 27.31 -0.53
C GLU A 67 -23.47 27.04 -1.58
N LYS A 68 -24.63 26.63 -1.08
CA LYS A 68 -25.97 27.04 -1.48
C LYS A 68 -26.97 26.45 -0.50
#